data_AF-A0A6L9ZEB1-F1
#
_entry.id   AF-A0A6L9ZEB1-F1
#
_cell.length_a   1.000
_cell.length_b   1.000
_cell.length_c   1.000
_cell.angle_alpha   90.00
_cell.angle_beta   90.00
_cell.angle_gamma   90.00
#
_symmetry.space_group_name_H-M   'P 1'
#
loop_
_entity.id
_entity.type
_entity.pdbx_description
1 polymer ?
#
loop_
_entity_poly.entity_id
_entity_poly.type
_entity_poly.pdbx_seq_one_letter_code
_entity_poly.pdbx_strand_id
1 'polypeptide(L)'
;MVHKKTDPRYALLRGHIPKHLLKRFRNYCVEHELDYSEGLEDTLTKFFNYLDSSQLLAVPAQTSTIADLIHGWNLEELSRLSEVSVENLQAILEGNRPTDDDLIGLGVVLCKNNGEPWTTDELVEIRDRCFYGFPKLSPRIQ
;
A
#
# COMPACT_ATOMS: atom_id res chain seq x y z
N MET A 1 26.23 -14.11 -0.04
CA MET A 1 24.78 -13.86 0.10
C MET A 1 24.53 -12.38 -0.12
N VAL A 2 23.53 -12.00 -0.93
CA VAL A 2 23.10 -10.60 -1.03
C VAL A 2 22.20 -10.33 0.17
N HIS A 3 22.61 -9.41 1.06
CA HIS A 3 21.82 -9.07 2.24
C HIS A 3 20.55 -8.31 1.82
N LYS A 4 19.38 -8.90 2.04
CA LYS A 4 18.09 -8.32 1.70
C LYS A 4 17.75 -7.10 2.54
N LYS A 5 18.33 -6.95 3.72
CA LYS A 5 18.29 -5.68 4.48
C LYS A 5 18.93 -4.50 3.74
N THR A 6 19.82 -4.75 2.78
CA THR A 6 20.45 -3.73 1.92
C THR A 6 19.79 -3.59 0.56
N ASP A 7 18.76 -4.41 0.27
CA ASP A 7 18.00 -4.35 -0.97
C ASP A 7 17.18 -3.04 -0.99
N PRO A 8 17.27 -2.21 -2.05
CA PRO A 8 16.51 -0.97 -2.15
C PRO A 8 15.00 -1.17 -1.96
N ARG A 9 14.46 -2.35 -2.33
CA ARG A 9 13.05 -2.69 -2.14
C ARG A 9 12.66 -2.77 -0.67
N TYR A 10 13.57 -3.17 0.21
CA TYR A 10 13.31 -3.18 1.65
C TYR A 10 13.19 -1.75 2.20
N ALA A 11 13.97 -0.81 1.67
CA ALA A 11 13.87 0.59 2.07
C ALA A 11 12.49 1.18 1.74
N LEU A 12 11.88 0.76 0.62
CA LEU A 12 10.51 1.14 0.25
C LEU A 12 9.48 0.55 1.21
N LEU A 13 9.64 -0.71 1.64
CA LEU A 13 8.64 -1.42 2.43
C LEU A 13 8.69 -1.07 3.93
N ARG A 14 9.88 -0.88 4.50
CA ARG A 14 10.08 -0.79 5.97
C ARG A 14 9.26 0.32 6.64
N GLY A 15 8.99 1.41 5.93
CA GLY A 15 8.19 2.53 6.43
C GLY A 15 6.69 2.22 6.53
N HIS A 16 6.21 1.25 5.76
CA HIS A 16 4.81 0.83 5.73
C HIS A 16 4.50 -0.35 6.66
N ILE A 17 5.51 -0.96 7.29
CA ILE A 17 5.29 -2.09 8.21
C ILE A 17 4.63 -1.56 9.50
N PRO A 18 3.42 -2.01 9.85
CA PRO A 18 2.75 -1.57 11.08
C PRO A 18 3.59 -1.85 12.33
N LYS A 19 3.66 -0.86 13.24
CA LYS A 19 4.46 -0.95 14.48
C LYS A 19 4.10 -2.17 15.35
N HIS A 20 2.83 -2.58 15.35
CA HIS A 20 2.38 -3.73 16.13
C HIS A 20 2.94 -5.05 15.56
N LEU A 21 3.13 -5.16 14.24
CA LEU A 21 3.77 -6.33 13.62
C LEU A 21 5.25 -6.39 13.94
N LEU A 22 5.96 -5.25 13.92
CA LEU A 22 7.36 -5.18 14.36
C LEU A 22 7.52 -5.63 15.82
N LYS A 23 6.61 -5.19 16.70
CA LYS A 23 6.61 -5.60 18.10
C LYS A 23 6.38 -7.12 18.24
N ARG A 24 5.40 -7.66 17.51
CA ARG A 24 5.10 -9.10 17.52
C ARG A 24 6.28 -9.92 16.98
N PHE A 25 6.91 -9.46 15.92
CA PHE A 25 8.09 -10.11 15.33
C PHE A 25 9.27 -10.11 16.30
N ARG A 26 9.51 -9.01 17.01
CA ARG A 26 10.54 -8.94 18.05
C ARG A 26 10.27 -9.96 19.17
N ASN A 27 9.03 -10.06 19.64
CA ASN A 27 8.67 -11.05 20.66
C ASN A 27 8.88 -12.48 20.17
N TYR A 28 8.51 -12.76 18.91
CA TYR A 28 8.77 -14.06 18.28
C TYR A 28 10.27 -14.38 18.27
N CYS A 29 11.13 -13.44 17.91
CA CYS A 29 12.58 -13.67 17.95
C CYS A 29 13.07 -14.02 19.36
N VAL A 30 12.56 -13.33 20.39
CA VAL A 30 12.92 -13.62 21.79
C VAL A 30 12.42 -14.99 22.23
N GLU A 31 11.16 -15.33 21.93
CA GLU A 31 10.54 -16.61 22.30
C GLU A 31 11.24 -17.82 21.65
N HIS A 32 11.86 -17.62 20.49
CA HIS A 32 12.54 -18.66 19.72
C HIS A 32 14.06 -18.59 19.79
N GLU A 33 14.63 -17.75 20.68
CA GLU A 33 16.09 -17.56 20.83
C GLU A 33 16.80 -17.19 19.51
N LEU A 34 16.11 -16.44 18.65
CA LEU A 34 16.64 -15.98 17.36
C LEU A 34 17.23 -14.59 17.50
N ASP A 35 18.41 -14.37 16.90
CA ASP A 35 18.91 -13.02 16.71
C ASP A 35 17.94 -12.22 15.83
N TYR A 36 17.62 -11.00 16.27
CA TYR A 36 16.65 -10.16 15.59
C TYR A 36 17.10 -9.79 14.17
N SER A 37 18.40 -9.54 13.98
CA SER A 37 18.98 -9.17 12.70
C SER A 37 18.91 -10.36 11.74
N GLU A 38 19.28 -11.56 12.21
CA GLU A 38 19.22 -12.80 11.45
C GLU A 38 17.78 -13.17 11.08
N GLY A 39 16.85 -13.17 12.03
CA GLY A 39 15.45 -13.48 11.76
C GLY A 39 14.81 -12.53 10.76
N LEU A 40 15.17 -11.24 10.82
CA LEU A 40 14.70 -10.25 9.85
C LEU A 40 15.25 -10.52 8.45
N GLU A 41 16.53 -10.88 8.35
CA GLU A 41 17.18 -11.22 7.08
C GLU A 41 16.52 -12.45 6.42
N ASP A 42 16.23 -13.48 7.22
CA ASP A 42 15.52 -14.68 6.77
C ASP A 42 14.11 -14.38 6.30
N THR A 43 13.40 -13.53 7.03
CA THR A 43 12.03 -13.13 6.69
C THR A 43 12.01 -12.35 5.38
N LEU A 44 12.92 -11.39 5.20
CA LEU A 44 13.06 -10.63 3.96
C LEU A 44 13.49 -11.51 2.79
N THR A 45 14.36 -12.48 3.03
CA THR A 45 14.79 -13.45 2.02
C THR A 45 13.61 -14.28 1.52
N LYS A 46 12.81 -14.84 2.43
CA LYS A 46 11.60 -15.60 2.07
C LYS A 46 10.60 -14.73 1.32
N PHE A 47 10.38 -13.50 1.78
CA PHE A 47 9.46 -12.56 1.15
C PHE A 47 9.89 -12.17 -0.26
N PHE A 48 11.14 -11.78 -0.46
CA PHE A 48 11.62 -11.41 -1.79
C PHE A 48 11.72 -12.61 -2.73
N ASN A 49 12.15 -13.78 -2.24
CA ASN A 49 12.12 -14.99 -3.06
C ASN A 49 10.68 -15.32 -3.48
N TYR A 50 9.71 -15.14 -2.58
CA TYR A 50 8.30 -15.31 -2.91
C TYR A 50 7.81 -14.29 -3.95
N LEU A 51 8.19 -13.02 -3.83
CA LEU A 51 7.89 -11.99 -4.84
C LEU A 51 8.53 -12.30 -6.20
N ASP A 52 9.78 -12.76 -6.19
CA ASP A 52 10.56 -13.05 -7.40
C ASP A 52 10.08 -14.36 -8.07
N SER A 53 9.60 -15.34 -7.28
CA SER A 53 9.14 -16.66 -7.77
C SER A 53 7.67 -16.69 -8.15
N SER A 54 6.85 -15.86 -7.51
CA SER A 54 5.43 -15.81 -7.82
C SER A 54 5.22 -14.94 -9.05
N GLN A 55 4.48 -15.45 -10.04
CA GLN A 55 3.84 -14.63 -11.07
C GLN A 55 2.74 -13.71 -10.46
N LEU A 56 2.89 -13.22 -9.22
CA LEU A 56 1.93 -12.33 -8.54
C LEU A 56 1.93 -10.92 -9.12
N LEU A 57 2.85 -10.61 -10.04
CA LEU A 57 2.70 -9.47 -10.94
C LEU A 57 1.56 -9.66 -11.97
N ALA A 58 0.91 -10.84 -11.98
CA ALA A 58 -0.30 -11.12 -12.76
C ALA A 58 -1.57 -11.25 -11.89
N VAL A 59 -1.61 -10.68 -10.68
CA VAL A 59 -2.91 -10.19 -10.17
C VAL A 59 -3.30 -9.08 -11.16
N PRO A 60 -4.45 -9.15 -11.84
CA PRO A 60 -4.79 -8.14 -12.83
C PRO A 60 -4.67 -6.77 -12.16
N ALA A 61 -3.88 -5.89 -12.79
CA ALA A 61 -3.72 -4.48 -12.46
C ALA A 61 -5.05 -3.73 -12.68
N GLN A 62 -6.10 -4.12 -11.96
CA GLN A 62 -7.47 -3.64 -12.11
C GLN A 62 -7.98 -2.92 -10.86
N THR A 63 -7.13 -2.69 -9.85
CA THR A 63 -7.52 -1.90 -8.68
C THR A 63 -6.78 -0.57 -8.71
N SER A 64 -7.40 0.45 -9.32
CA SER A 64 -6.92 1.83 -9.32
C SER A 64 -6.72 2.34 -7.90
N THR A 65 -5.61 3.03 -7.65
CA THR A 65 -5.36 3.84 -6.45
C THR A 65 -5.99 5.22 -6.58
N ILE A 66 -6.08 5.99 -5.49
CA ILE A 66 -6.53 7.39 -5.57
C ILE A 66 -5.62 8.22 -6.49
N ALA A 67 -4.31 7.97 -6.44
CA ALA A 67 -3.34 8.62 -7.34
C ALA A 67 -3.65 8.31 -8.81
N ASP A 68 -3.98 7.07 -9.16
CA ASP A 68 -4.34 6.68 -10.53
C ASP A 68 -5.61 7.40 -11.01
N LEU A 69 -6.58 7.61 -10.12
CA LEU A 69 -7.81 8.32 -10.45
C LEU A 69 -7.58 9.80 -10.78
N ILE A 70 -6.56 10.42 -10.17
CA ILE A 70 -6.25 11.85 -10.36
C ILE A 70 -5.07 12.11 -11.32
N HIS A 71 -4.32 11.08 -11.74
CA HIS A 71 -3.08 11.22 -12.54
C HIS A 71 -3.27 11.95 -13.88
N GLY A 72 -4.44 11.84 -14.50
CA GLY A 72 -4.74 12.51 -15.77
C GLY A 72 -5.38 13.90 -15.65
N TRP A 73 -5.60 14.39 -14.43
CA TRP A 73 -6.27 15.66 -14.20
C TRP A 73 -5.31 16.85 -14.27
N ASN A 74 -5.81 18.00 -14.71
CA ASN A 74 -5.18 19.28 -14.40
C ASN A 74 -5.38 19.57 -12.91
N LEU A 75 -4.29 19.73 -12.15
CA LEU A 75 -4.37 19.84 -10.70
C LEU A 75 -4.99 21.15 -10.24
N GLU A 76 -4.77 22.26 -10.96
CA GLU A 76 -5.39 23.55 -10.62
C GLU A 76 -6.92 23.50 -10.77
N GLU A 77 -7.40 22.86 -11.83
CA GLU A 77 -8.81 22.65 -12.07
C GLU A 77 -9.43 21.69 -11.05
N LEU A 78 -8.80 20.54 -10.81
CA LEU A 78 -9.26 19.57 -9.83
C LEU A 78 -9.30 20.18 -8.43
N SER A 79 -8.29 20.97 -8.08
CA SER A 79 -8.22 21.68 -6.80
C SER A 79 -9.40 22.63 -6.60
N ARG A 80 -9.74 23.41 -7.63
CA ARG A 80 -10.90 24.31 -7.59
C ARG A 80 -12.23 23.55 -7.46
N LEU A 81 -12.36 22.39 -8.11
CA LEU A 81 -13.63 21.63 -8.14
C LEU A 81 -13.83 20.78 -6.88
N SER A 82 -12.75 20.26 -6.30
CA SER A 82 -12.80 19.36 -5.14
C SER A 82 -12.52 20.06 -3.81
N GLU A 83 -12.10 21.33 -3.85
CA GLU A 83 -11.61 22.09 -2.69
C GLU A 83 -10.36 21.48 -2.01
N VAL A 84 -9.70 20.52 -2.66
CA VAL A 84 -8.41 19.96 -2.21
C VAL A 84 -7.27 20.84 -2.71
N SER A 85 -6.29 21.18 -1.89
CA SER A 85 -5.18 22.03 -2.33
C SER A 85 -4.33 21.35 -3.39
N VAL A 86 -3.72 22.14 -4.29
CA VAL A 86 -2.80 21.62 -5.31
C VAL A 86 -1.62 20.90 -4.67
N GLU A 87 -1.11 21.39 -3.52
CA GLU A 87 -0.04 20.70 -2.79
C GLU A 87 -0.48 19.31 -2.31
N ASN A 88 -1.71 19.18 -1.80
CA ASN A 88 -2.24 17.88 -1.36
C ASN A 88 -2.44 16.93 -2.54
N LEU A 89 -2.98 17.40 -3.67
CA LEU A 89 -3.15 16.58 -4.87
C LEU A 89 -1.79 16.08 -5.40
N GLN A 90 -0.79 16.95 -5.44
CA GLN A 90 0.58 16.59 -5.80
C GLN A 90 1.18 15.58 -4.81
N ALA A 91 0.98 15.80 -3.51
CA ALA A 91 1.42 14.87 -2.48
C ALA A 91 0.78 13.49 -2.65
N ILE A 92 -0.51 13.41 -3.00
CA ILE A 92 -1.22 12.16 -3.26
C ILE A 92 -0.63 11.44 -4.48
N LEU A 93 -0.31 12.16 -5.56
CA LEU A 93 0.38 11.60 -6.74
C LEU A 93 1.76 11.03 -6.40
N GLU A 94 2.44 11.61 -5.42
CA GLU A 94 3.73 11.12 -4.90
C GLU A 94 3.59 9.95 -3.91
N GLY A 95 2.36 9.50 -3.65
CA GLY A 95 2.07 8.34 -2.81
C GLY A 95 1.73 8.69 -1.35
N ASN A 96 1.54 9.97 -1.03
CA ASN A 96 1.00 10.33 0.27
C ASN A 96 -0.47 9.89 0.40
N ARG A 97 -0.83 9.52 1.62
CA ARG A 97 -2.16 9.03 1.92
C ARG A 97 -3.14 10.20 2.00
N PRO A 98 -4.21 10.23 1.18
CA PRO A 98 -5.25 11.26 1.27
C PRO A 98 -6.02 11.16 2.60
N THR A 99 -6.39 12.32 3.14
CA THR A 99 -7.24 12.47 4.33
C THR A 99 -8.71 12.19 3.99
N ASP A 100 -9.56 12.03 5.02
CA ASP A 100 -11.01 11.85 4.79
C ASP A 100 -11.60 13.08 4.08
N ASP A 101 -11.15 14.30 4.42
CA ASP A 101 -11.59 15.54 3.77
C ASP A 101 -11.19 15.57 2.28
N ASP A 102 -9.97 15.13 1.95
CA ASP A 102 -9.54 15.01 0.55
C ASP A 102 -10.45 14.04 -0.22
N LEU A 103 -10.83 12.91 0.38
CA LEU A 103 -11.71 11.92 -0.24
C LEU A 103 -13.16 12.41 -0.39
N ILE A 104 -13.66 13.21 0.55
CA ILE A 104 -14.96 13.86 0.44
C ILE A 104 -14.97 14.80 -0.76
N GLY A 105 -13.98 15.69 -0.85
CA GLY A 105 -13.84 16.64 -1.95
C GLY A 105 -13.69 15.95 -3.31
N LEU A 106 -12.83 14.93 -3.38
CA LEU A 106 -12.62 14.16 -4.60
C LEU A 106 -13.86 13.37 -5.03
N GLY A 107 -14.66 12.85 -4.10
CA GLY A 107 -15.90 12.13 -4.41
C GLY A 107 -16.97 12.98 -5.09
N VAL A 108 -16.91 14.31 -4.92
CA VAL A 108 -17.82 15.24 -5.62
C VAL A 108 -17.48 15.37 -7.11
N VAL A 109 -16.21 15.16 -7.48
CA VAL A 109 -15.69 15.48 -8.82
C VAL A 109 -15.38 14.24 -9.64
N LEU A 110 -14.84 13.19 -9.02
CA LEU A 110 -14.35 12.03 -9.74
C LEU A 110 -15.49 11.14 -10.21
N CYS A 111 -15.41 10.72 -11.48
CA CYS A 111 -16.31 9.74 -12.08
C CYS A 111 -15.56 8.46 -12.45
N LYS A 112 -16.29 7.34 -12.40
CA LYS A 112 -15.91 6.05 -12.95
C LYS A 112 -15.98 6.07 -14.48
N ASN A 113 -15.41 5.06 -15.12
CA ASN A 113 -15.41 4.93 -16.59
C ASN A 113 -16.82 4.83 -17.21
N ASN A 114 -17.82 4.42 -16.43
CA ASN A 114 -19.22 4.37 -16.85
C ASN A 114 -19.96 5.71 -16.66
N GLY A 115 -19.27 6.76 -16.19
CA GLY A 115 -19.83 8.08 -15.93
C GLY A 115 -20.52 8.25 -14.58
N GLU A 116 -20.60 7.20 -13.76
CA GLU A 116 -21.14 7.32 -12.39
C GLU A 116 -20.12 7.98 -11.46
N PRO A 117 -20.57 8.79 -10.48
CA PRO A 117 -19.66 9.39 -9.50
C PRO A 117 -19.03 8.32 -8.59
N TRP A 118 -17.82 8.60 -8.12
CA TRP A 118 -17.23 7.88 -7.00
C TRP A 118 -17.86 8.36 -5.69
N THR A 119 -18.29 7.42 -4.84
CA THR A 119 -18.72 7.78 -3.48
C THR A 119 -17.52 7.88 -2.53
N THR A 120 -17.64 8.69 -1.49
CA THR A 120 -16.59 8.79 -0.46
C THR A 120 -16.26 7.43 0.16
N ASP A 121 -17.26 6.59 0.43
CA ASP A 121 -17.06 5.25 0.99
C ASP A 121 -16.24 4.35 0.05
N GLU A 122 -16.51 4.40 -1.25
CA GLU A 122 -15.71 3.67 -2.24
C GLU A 122 -14.27 4.19 -2.27
N LEU A 123 -14.07 5.51 -2.22
CA LEU A 123 -12.74 6.11 -2.17
C LEU A 123 -11.98 5.75 -0.88
N VAL A 124 -12.68 5.68 0.25
CA VAL A 124 -12.14 5.18 1.52
C VAL A 124 -11.72 3.71 1.36
N GLU A 125 -12.56 2.89 0.72
CA GLU A 125 -12.21 1.51 0.40
C GLU A 125 -10.98 1.45 -0.53
N ILE A 126 -10.87 2.33 -1.53
CA ILE A 126 -9.65 2.43 -2.36
C ILE A 126 -8.42 2.73 -1.52
N ARG A 127 -8.51 3.72 -0.63
CA ARG A 127 -7.40 4.15 0.23
C ARG A 127 -7.01 3.08 1.26
N ASP A 128 -7.99 2.33 1.77
CA ASP A 128 -7.82 1.42 2.91
C ASP A 128 -7.65 -0.03 2.49
N ARG A 129 -7.88 -0.33 1.20
CA ARG A 129 -7.62 -1.63 0.60
C ARG A 129 -6.18 -2.03 0.88
N CYS A 130 -6.03 -3.00 1.78
CA CYS A 130 -4.81 -3.77 1.90
C CYS A 130 -4.72 -4.65 0.64
N PHE A 131 -3.53 -4.75 0.04
CA PHE A 131 -3.28 -5.70 -1.03
C PHE A 131 -3.46 -7.14 -0.49
N TYR A 132 -4.69 -7.65 -0.49
CA TYR A 132 -5.04 -9.03 -0.17
C TYR A 132 -4.68 -9.93 -1.38
N GLY A 133 -3.42 -9.88 -1.80
CA GLY A 133 -2.83 -10.78 -2.80
C GLY A 133 -1.94 -11.86 -2.20
N PHE A 134 -1.83 -11.93 -0.88
CA PHE A 134 -1.14 -13.03 -0.22
C PHE A 134 -2.14 -14.18 -0.03
N PRO A 135 -1.88 -15.36 -0.61
CA PRO A 135 -2.65 -16.54 -0.24
C PRO A 135 -2.51 -16.68 1.27
N LYS A 136 -3.64 -16.82 1.96
CA LYS A 136 -3.65 -17.20 3.38
C LYS A 136 -2.77 -18.44 3.47
N LEU A 137 -1.58 -18.31 4.07
CA LEU A 137 -0.77 -19.47 4.44
C LEU A 137 -1.72 -20.34 5.27
N SER A 138 -2.05 -21.50 4.71
CA SER A 138 -3.06 -22.41 5.23
C SER A 138 -2.88 -22.58 6.74
N PRO A 139 -3.94 -22.57 7.55
CA PRO A 139 -3.81 -22.85 8.97
C PRO A 139 -3.13 -24.21 9.11
N ARG A 140 -2.03 -24.23 9.86
CA ARG A 140 -1.26 -25.44 10.15
C ARG A 140 -2.24 -26.54 10.55
N ILE A 141 -2.19 -27.65 9.82
CA ILE A 141 -2.82 -28.92 10.19
C ILE A 141 -2.33 -29.25 11.59
N GLN A 142 -3.29 -29.49 12.50
CA GLN A 142 -3.05 -29.94 13.88
C GLN A 142 -2.42 -31.31 13.91
#